data_AF-A0A1L7VA62-F1
#
_entry.id   AF-A0A1L7VA62-F1
#
_cell.length_a   1.000
_cell.length_b   1.000
_cell.length_c   1.000
_cell.angle_alpha   90.00
_cell.angle_beta   90.00
_cell.angle_gamma   90.00
#
_symmetry.space_group_name_H-M   'P 1'
#
loop_
_entity.id
_entity.type
_entity.pdbx_description
1 polymer ?
#
loop_
_entity_poly.entity_id
_entity_poly.type
_entity_poly.pdbx_seq_one_letter_code
_entity_poly.pdbx_strand_id
1 'polypeptide(L)'
;MMSRKLPSLGPEQGSVIQFQLQVSQPDLRSRRQPRDRHFKALGERLPNSEDEWQKARRRLRFTTPADINAWVSDLVSLDGALPQNLRKLINIAIFCVESRKDEDTAHRNYEARASQQCLVRTIRNYASLVRGVIALMDQIYLKLRHRAFEAVLLYSPLDYASLVSYKREPDRFKSYFRDVKILPEEHASQALYLPFLVAYGHPQYKYNEICRALGTNTLKEPEFLKFVSVRENGKPVPHILNSPPKNRYDAIRNRWTRDSLTEHFNTEEIYAIPNRMDGYKRFDLPDIIQQKSAMAAKEQDGCVPQDIPGVISFRFDWTVCHDDVGRLVLGLLVSKL
;
A
#
# COMPACT_ATOMS: atom_id res chain seq x y z
N MET A 1 -20.24 -29.84 93.54
CA MET A 1 -21.42 -30.68 93.25
C MET A 1 -21.64 -30.68 91.74
N MET A 2 -21.66 -31.89 91.16
CA MET A 2 -22.45 -32.31 89.98
C MET A 2 -22.50 -31.40 88.73
N SER A 3 -21.87 -31.87 87.65
CA SER A 3 -22.55 -32.41 86.45
C SER A 3 -21.94 -31.95 85.12
N ARG A 4 -21.41 -32.94 84.40
CA ARG A 4 -21.19 -32.93 82.96
C ARG A 4 -22.53 -32.85 82.22
N LYS A 5 -22.58 -32.05 81.15
CA LYS A 5 -23.23 -32.38 79.87
C LYS A 5 -22.64 -31.50 78.74
N LEU A 6 -22.12 -32.15 77.71
CA LEU A 6 -21.71 -31.65 76.38
C LEU A 6 -22.90 -31.89 75.39
N PRO A 7 -22.83 -31.51 74.09
CA PRO A 7 -22.35 -30.29 73.43
C PRO A 7 -23.32 -29.80 72.32
N SER A 8 -23.12 -28.61 71.74
CA SER A 8 -23.53 -28.36 70.33
C SER A 8 -22.72 -27.24 69.66
N LEU A 9 -21.93 -27.64 68.64
CA LEU A 9 -21.65 -26.96 67.35
C LEU A 9 -21.54 -25.42 67.42
N GLY A 10 -20.40 -24.72 67.44
CA GLY A 10 -19.09 -24.95 66.81
C GLY A 10 -19.01 -24.24 65.45
N PRO A 11 -17.89 -23.60 65.04
CA PRO A 11 -16.93 -22.80 65.81
C PRO A 11 -16.86 -21.35 65.28
N GLU A 12 -16.85 -20.39 66.20
CA GLU A 12 -16.38 -19.03 65.94
C GLU A 12 -14.87 -18.93 66.15
N GLN A 13 -14.26 -18.03 65.39
CA GLN A 13 -12.97 -17.35 65.61
C GLN A 13 -11.68 -18.07 65.19
N GLY A 14 -11.14 -17.53 64.08
CA GLY A 14 -9.87 -16.83 64.15
C GLY A 14 -8.71 -17.48 63.41
N SER A 15 -8.40 -16.99 62.22
CA SER A 15 -7.01 -16.70 61.84
C SER A 15 -6.94 -15.89 60.55
N VAL A 16 -5.96 -14.99 60.54
CA VAL A 16 -5.60 -14.03 59.51
C VAL A 16 -5.32 -14.72 58.18
N ILE A 17 -6.16 -14.47 57.18
CA ILE A 17 -5.78 -14.67 55.77
C ILE A 17 -6.02 -13.36 55.03
N GLN A 18 -4.90 -12.79 54.63
CA GLN A 18 -4.72 -11.78 53.61
C GLN A 18 -5.74 -11.97 52.48
N PHE A 19 -6.76 -11.10 52.42
CA PHE A 19 -7.65 -11.04 51.26
C PHE A 19 -6.83 -10.53 50.07
N GLN A 20 -6.15 -11.44 49.37
CA GLN A 20 -5.93 -11.29 47.95
C GLN A 20 -7.31 -11.31 47.31
N LEU A 21 -7.89 -10.12 47.13
CA LEU A 21 -8.82 -9.90 46.03
C LEU A 21 -8.04 -10.28 44.77
N GLN A 22 -8.15 -11.54 44.34
CA GLN A 22 -8.06 -11.90 42.95
C GLN A 22 -9.19 -11.14 42.24
N VAL A 23 -8.94 -9.86 42.00
CA VAL A 23 -9.48 -9.21 40.81
C VAL A 23 -8.85 -10.00 39.69
N SER A 24 -9.59 -11.00 39.20
CA SER A 24 -9.31 -11.63 37.93
C SER A 24 -9.14 -10.49 36.94
N GLN A 25 -7.89 -10.15 36.65
CA GLN A 25 -7.58 -9.26 35.55
C GLN A 25 -8.25 -9.92 34.34
N PRO A 26 -9.21 -9.24 33.67
CA PRO A 26 -9.73 -9.77 32.44
C PRO A 26 -8.52 -9.95 31.54
N ASP A 27 -8.30 -11.19 31.14
CA ASP A 27 -7.15 -11.67 30.40
C ASP A 27 -6.87 -10.68 29.25
N LEU A 28 -5.87 -9.81 29.44
CA LEU A 28 -5.50 -8.75 28.49
C LEU A 28 -5.06 -9.33 27.13
N ARG A 29 -4.94 -10.67 27.05
CA ARG A 29 -4.67 -11.45 25.84
C ARG A 29 -5.90 -11.67 24.96
N SER A 30 -7.13 -11.60 25.49
CA SER A 30 -8.36 -11.81 24.72
C SER A 30 -8.70 -10.64 23.78
N ARG A 31 -8.28 -9.41 24.11
CA ARG A 31 -8.63 -8.20 23.32
C ARG A 31 -7.74 -7.92 22.09
N ARG A 32 -6.65 -8.67 21.87
CA ARG A 32 -5.72 -8.47 20.74
C ARG A 32 -6.06 -9.26 19.46
N GLN A 33 -7.00 -10.21 19.55
CA GLN A 33 -7.31 -11.17 18.47
C GLN A 33 -7.82 -10.60 17.13
N PRO A 34 -8.51 -9.44 17.04
CA PRO A 34 -9.04 -8.97 15.75
C PRO A 34 -7.95 -8.55 14.76
N ARG A 35 -6.84 -7.98 15.27
CA ARG A 35 -5.80 -7.34 14.43
C ARG A 35 -4.93 -8.35 13.69
N ASP A 36 -4.65 -9.48 14.33
CA ASP A 36 -3.82 -10.52 13.73
C ASP A 36 -4.58 -11.38 12.70
N ARG A 37 -5.92 -11.37 12.73
CA ARG A 37 -6.73 -12.21 11.84
C ARG A 37 -6.51 -11.88 10.36
N HIS A 38 -6.46 -10.59 10.02
CA HIS A 38 -6.30 -10.14 8.64
C HIS A 38 -4.93 -10.52 8.08
N PHE A 39 -3.87 -10.30 8.86
CA PHE A 39 -2.50 -10.67 8.48
C PHE A 39 -2.26 -12.18 8.50
N LYS A 40 -2.91 -12.92 9.41
CA LYS A 40 -2.91 -14.39 9.39
C LYS A 40 -3.56 -14.93 8.12
N ALA A 41 -4.75 -14.43 7.76
CA ALA A 41 -5.44 -14.82 6.54
C ALA A 41 -4.65 -14.47 5.27
N LEU A 42 -3.93 -13.34 5.29
CA LEU A 42 -3.01 -12.96 4.22
C LEU A 42 -1.88 -13.99 4.08
N GLY A 43 -1.20 -14.33 5.17
CA GLY A 43 -0.11 -15.32 5.18
C GLY A 43 -0.54 -16.73 4.80
N GLU A 44 -1.77 -17.14 5.12
CA GLU A 44 -2.32 -18.45 4.75
C GLU A 44 -2.65 -18.57 3.25
N ARG A 45 -2.90 -17.45 2.56
CA ARG A 45 -3.32 -17.44 1.15
C ARG A 45 -2.21 -17.12 0.18
N LEU A 46 -1.19 -16.38 0.60
CA LEU A 46 -0.09 -15.98 -0.27
C LEU A 46 0.83 -17.17 -0.57
N PRO A 47 1.10 -17.45 -1.85
CA PRO A 47 2.09 -18.46 -2.23
C PRO A 47 3.52 -18.03 -1.85
N ASN A 48 4.25 -18.91 -1.18
CA ASN A 48 5.60 -18.67 -0.68
C ASN A 48 6.70 -19.43 -1.44
N SER A 49 6.32 -20.38 -2.30
CA SER A 49 7.23 -21.16 -3.16
C SER A 49 6.68 -21.27 -4.58
N GLU A 50 7.54 -21.64 -5.54
CA GLU A 50 7.11 -21.81 -6.94
C GLU A 50 6.00 -22.86 -7.08
N ASP A 51 6.11 -23.98 -6.36
CA ASP A 51 5.08 -25.02 -6.37
C ASP A 51 3.73 -24.52 -5.83
N GLU A 52 3.77 -23.67 -4.80
CA GLU A 52 2.57 -23.03 -4.26
C GLU A 52 1.97 -22.05 -5.26
N TRP A 53 2.79 -21.28 -5.98
CA TRP A 53 2.34 -20.38 -7.06
C TRP A 53 1.61 -21.15 -8.16
N GLN A 54 2.22 -22.22 -8.66
CA GLN A 54 1.63 -23.07 -9.69
C GLN A 54 0.35 -23.77 -9.19
N LYS A 55 0.31 -24.19 -7.92
CA LYS A 55 -0.90 -24.77 -7.31
C LYS A 55 -2.02 -23.73 -7.15
N ALA A 56 -1.69 -22.51 -6.75
CA ALA A 56 -2.65 -21.42 -6.58
C ALA A 56 -3.24 -20.99 -7.93
N ARG A 57 -2.42 -20.84 -8.97
CA ARG A 57 -2.89 -20.57 -10.34
C ARG A 57 -3.80 -21.67 -10.87
N ARG A 58 -3.46 -22.95 -10.67
CA ARG A 58 -4.32 -24.09 -11.05
C ARG A 58 -5.69 -24.05 -10.37
N ARG A 59 -5.75 -23.73 -9.07
CA ARG A 59 -7.02 -23.63 -8.32
C ARG A 59 -7.96 -22.57 -8.89
N LEU A 60 -7.41 -21.45 -9.36
CA LEU A 60 -8.17 -20.35 -9.95
C LEU A 60 -8.40 -20.51 -11.45
N ARG A 61 -7.90 -21.58 -12.08
CA ARG A 61 -7.83 -21.70 -13.55
C ARG A 61 -7.23 -20.44 -14.15
N PHE A 62 -6.01 -20.11 -13.74
CA PHE A 62 -5.22 -18.96 -14.22
C PHE A 62 -3.87 -19.45 -14.74
N THR A 63 -3.91 -20.47 -15.60
CA THR A 63 -2.74 -21.26 -15.99
C THR A 63 -2.40 -21.17 -17.46
N THR A 64 -3.40 -21.21 -18.34
CA THR A 64 -3.20 -21.20 -19.79
C THR A 64 -3.41 -19.80 -20.37
N PRO A 65 -2.92 -19.50 -21.58
CA PRO A 65 -3.22 -18.24 -22.26
C PRO A 65 -4.72 -17.93 -22.37
N ALA A 66 -5.55 -18.94 -22.64
CA ALA A 66 -6.99 -18.80 -22.72
C ALA A 66 -7.60 -18.44 -21.35
N ASP A 67 -7.14 -19.10 -20.29
CA ASP A 67 -7.54 -18.79 -18.91
C ASP A 67 -7.19 -17.35 -18.53
N ILE A 68 -5.96 -16.92 -18.82
CA ILE A 68 -5.48 -15.57 -18.50
C ILE A 68 -6.34 -14.53 -19.23
N ASN A 69 -6.61 -14.77 -20.52
CA ASN A 69 -7.48 -13.91 -21.31
C ASN A 69 -8.90 -13.82 -20.72
N ALA A 70 -9.47 -14.94 -20.30
CA ALA A 70 -10.78 -14.98 -19.66
C ALA A 70 -10.79 -14.17 -18.36
N TRP A 71 -9.82 -14.41 -17.48
CA TRP A 71 -9.67 -13.66 -16.23
C TRP A 71 -9.59 -12.15 -16.45
N VAL A 72 -8.78 -11.69 -17.42
CA VAL A 72 -8.68 -10.26 -17.70
C VAL A 72 -9.98 -9.70 -18.29
N SER A 73 -10.66 -10.45 -19.16
CA SER A 73 -11.98 -10.06 -19.68
C SER A 73 -12.99 -9.89 -18.55
N ASP A 74 -13.06 -10.85 -17.62
CA ASP A 74 -13.98 -10.83 -16.49
C ASP A 74 -13.70 -9.64 -15.56
N LEU A 75 -12.42 -9.33 -15.32
CA LEU A 75 -12.01 -8.20 -14.48
C LEU A 75 -12.36 -6.86 -15.10
N VAL A 76 -12.27 -6.74 -16.42
CA VAL A 76 -12.60 -5.53 -17.17
C VAL A 76 -14.11 -5.33 -17.25
N SER A 77 -14.88 -6.41 -17.48
CA SER A 77 -16.35 -6.36 -17.55
C SER A 77 -17.02 -6.33 -16.17
N LEU A 78 -16.25 -6.53 -15.10
CA LEU A 78 -16.73 -6.70 -13.73
C LEU A 78 -17.76 -7.85 -13.62
N ASP A 79 -17.45 -8.98 -14.25
CA ASP A 79 -18.34 -10.14 -14.36
C ASP A 79 -18.88 -10.60 -12.99
N GLY A 80 -20.18 -10.94 -12.94
CA GLY A 80 -20.88 -11.31 -11.71
C GLY A 80 -20.28 -12.51 -10.97
N ALA A 81 -19.61 -13.42 -11.68
CA ALA A 81 -18.93 -14.59 -11.10
C ALA A 81 -17.67 -14.22 -10.31
N LEU A 82 -17.10 -13.03 -10.52
CA LEU A 82 -15.94 -12.57 -9.77
C LEU A 82 -16.28 -12.33 -8.29
N PRO A 83 -15.31 -12.59 -7.37
CA PRO A 83 -15.46 -12.28 -5.96
C PRO A 83 -15.92 -10.83 -5.74
N GLN A 84 -16.96 -10.64 -4.93
CA GLN A 84 -17.59 -9.33 -4.69
C GLN A 84 -16.57 -8.25 -4.27
N ASN A 85 -15.61 -8.60 -3.40
CA ASN A 85 -14.60 -7.65 -2.93
C ASN A 85 -13.63 -7.23 -4.04
N LEU A 86 -13.32 -8.11 -4.97
CA LEU A 86 -12.46 -7.81 -6.12
C LEU A 86 -13.18 -6.87 -7.10
N ARG A 87 -14.44 -7.17 -7.42
CA ARG A 87 -15.28 -6.27 -8.22
C ARG A 87 -15.42 -4.89 -7.58
N LYS A 88 -15.65 -4.85 -6.27
CA LYS A 88 -15.75 -3.60 -5.51
C LYS A 88 -14.44 -2.81 -5.56
N LEU A 89 -13.29 -3.47 -5.42
CA LEU A 89 -11.98 -2.82 -5.52
C LEU A 89 -11.80 -2.13 -6.88
N ILE A 90 -12.09 -2.83 -7.98
CA ILE A 90 -11.97 -2.29 -9.35
C ILE A 90 -12.99 -1.19 -9.60
N ASN A 91 -14.25 -1.36 -9.18
CA ASN A 91 -15.29 -0.34 -9.32
C ASN A 91 -14.92 0.96 -8.55
N ILE A 92 -14.30 0.83 -7.38
CA ILE A 92 -13.77 1.99 -6.64
C ILE A 92 -12.55 2.61 -7.35
N ALA A 93 -11.70 1.82 -7.99
CA ALA A 93 -10.61 2.34 -8.81
C ALA A 93 -11.15 3.17 -10.01
N ILE A 94 -12.23 2.72 -10.64
CA ILE A 94 -12.94 3.49 -11.68
C ILE A 94 -13.50 4.78 -11.10
N PHE A 95 -14.18 4.72 -9.95
CA PHE A 95 -14.67 5.91 -9.24
C PHE A 95 -13.55 6.93 -8.96
N CYS A 96 -12.35 6.49 -8.56
CA CYS A 96 -11.21 7.38 -8.34
C CYS A 96 -10.85 8.20 -9.58
N VAL A 97 -11.03 7.65 -10.78
CA VAL A 97 -10.79 8.34 -12.06
C VAL A 97 -11.92 9.30 -12.38
N GLU A 98 -13.17 8.82 -12.33
CA GLU A 98 -14.37 9.61 -12.65
C GLU A 98 -14.51 10.84 -11.73
N SER A 99 -14.27 10.65 -10.43
CA SER A 99 -14.46 11.68 -9.40
C SER A 99 -13.54 12.89 -9.54
N ARG A 100 -12.46 12.77 -10.32
CA ARG A 100 -11.59 13.91 -10.64
C ARG A 100 -12.21 14.90 -11.61
N LYS A 101 -13.16 14.44 -12.43
CA LYS A 101 -13.89 15.29 -13.39
C LYS A 101 -15.16 15.81 -12.73
N ASP A 102 -15.96 14.90 -12.20
CA ASP A 102 -17.23 15.20 -11.54
C ASP A 102 -17.53 14.11 -10.52
N GLU A 103 -17.55 14.49 -9.24
CA GLU A 103 -17.72 13.56 -8.14
C GLU A 103 -19.17 13.06 -7.98
N ASP A 104 -20.16 13.90 -8.26
CA ASP A 104 -21.57 13.53 -8.15
C ASP A 104 -21.94 12.55 -9.26
N THR A 105 -21.45 12.78 -10.48
CA THR A 105 -21.60 11.83 -11.58
C THR A 105 -20.83 10.54 -11.33
N ALA A 106 -19.61 10.61 -10.79
CA ALA A 106 -18.85 9.41 -10.41
C ALA A 106 -19.57 8.58 -9.35
N HIS A 107 -20.20 9.23 -8.37
CA HIS A 107 -20.98 8.58 -7.32
C HIS A 107 -22.18 7.83 -7.92
N ARG A 108 -22.98 8.50 -8.76
CA ARG A 108 -24.11 7.86 -9.46
C ARG A 108 -23.67 6.68 -10.32
N ASN A 109 -22.59 6.84 -11.08
CA ASN A 109 -22.03 5.77 -11.91
C ASN A 109 -21.56 4.58 -11.07
N TYR A 110 -20.94 4.84 -9.92
CA TYR A 110 -20.54 3.78 -8.99
C TYR A 110 -21.76 2.99 -8.49
N GLU A 111 -22.81 3.68 -8.03
CA GLU A 111 -24.03 3.05 -7.52
C GLU A 111 -24.73 2.21 -8.59
N ALA A 112 -24.78 2.72 -9.83
CA ALA A 112 -25.32 2.00 -10.98
C ALA A 112 -24.54 0.71 -11.27
N ARG A 113 -23.20 0.75 -11.22
CA ARG A 113 -22.35 -0.45 -11.41
C ARG A 113 -22.41 -1.41 -10.22
N ALA A 114 -22.56 -0.90 -9.00
CA ALA A 114 -22.60 -1.70 -7.78
C ALA A 114 -24.01 -2.28 -7.49
N SER A 115 -25.04 -1.79 -8.19
CA SER A 115 -26.45 -2.04 -7.88
C SER A 115 -26.78 -1.82 -6.40
N GLN A 116 -26.14 -0.84 -5.77
CA GLN A 116 -26.24 -0.57 -4.34
C GLN A 116 -26.07 0.91 -4.05
N GLN A 117 -27.01 1.48 -3.30
CA GLN A 117 -26.89 2.83 -2.77
C GLN A 117 -25.89 2.89 -1.61
N CYS A 118 -25.09 3.94 -1.56
CA CYS A 118 -24.15 4.15 -0.46
C CYS A 118 -23.76 5.61 -0.30
N LEU A 119 -23.43 5.98 0.94
CA LEU A 119 -23.01 7.34 1.25
C LEU A 119 -21.71 7.71 0.51
N VAL A 120 -21.67 8.91 -0.07
CA VAL A 120 -20.48 9.47 -0.75
C VAL A 120 -19.23 9.36 0.14
N ARG A 121 -19.37 9.66 1.45
CA ARG A 121 -18.28 9.54 2.43
C ARG A 121 -17.70 8.13 2.52
N THR A 122 -18.54 7.11 2.42
CA THR A 122 -18.12 5.70 2.48
C THR A 122 -17.28 5.34 1.25
N ILE A 123 -17.71 5.78 0.06
CA ILE A 123 -16.94 5.57 -1.18
C ILE A 123 -15.61 6.32 -1.12
N ARG A 124 -15.59 7.58 -0.66
CA ARG A 124 -14.34 8.35 -0.48
C ARG A 124 -13.35 7.64 0.45
N ASN A 125 -13.83 7.10 1.57
CA ASN A 125 -13.00 6.33 2.49
C ASN A 125 -12.43 5.08 1.79
N TYR A 126 -13.26 4.36 1.03
CA TYR A 126 -12.83 3.19 0.27
C TYR A 126 -11.81 3.57 -0.81
N ALA A 127 -12.02 4.67 -1.53
CA ALA A 127 -11.10 5.21 -2.53
C ALA A 127 -9.71 5.48 -1.92
N SER A 128 -9.65 6.07 -0.73
CA SER A 128 -8.41 6.30 0.01
C SER A 128 -7.70 5.00 0.43
N LEU A 129 -8.45 3.90 0.62
CA LEU A 129 -7.87 2.57 0.89
C LEU A 129 -7.37 1.92 -0.40
N VAL A 130 -8.13 2.01 -1.50
CA VAL A 130 -7.72 1.47 -2.81
C VAL A 130 -6.41 2.10 -3.28
N ARG A 131 -6.30 3.43 -3.23
CA ARG A 131 -5.03 4.12 -3.53
C ARG A 131 -3.89 3.68 -2.61
N GLY A 132 -4.18 3.48 -1.32
CA GLY A 132 -3.21 2.96 -0.36
C GLY A 132 -2.72 1.55 -0.72
N VAL A 133 -3.61 0.67 -1.16
CA VAL A 133 -3.23 -0.68 -1.59
C VAL A 133 -2.49 -0.68 -2.92
N ILE A 134 -2.85 0.19 -3.87
CA ILE A 134 -2.08 0.39 -5.10
C ILE A 134 -0.64 0.82 -4.76
N ALA A 135 -0.47 1.78 -3.86
CA ALA A 135 0.86 2.20 -3.40
C ALA A 135 1.66 1.08 -2.70
N LEU A 136 0.98 0.12 -2.05
CA LEU A 136 1.62 -1.07 -1.50
C LEU A 136 1.99 -2.08 -2.59
N MET A 137 1.11 -2.29 -3.58
CA MET A 137 1.39 -3.11 -4.76
C MET A 137 2.64 -2.60 -5.49
N ASP A 138 2.76 -1.29 -5.66
CA ASP A 138 3.90 -0.62 -6.29
C ASP A 138 5.22 -0.89 -5.55
N GLN A 139 5.19 -0.91 -4.22
CA GLN A 139 6.37 -1.25 -3.41
C GLN A 139 6.74 -2.74 -3.55
N ILE A 140 5.75 -3.63 -3.57
CA ILE A 140 5.96 -5.09 -3.73
C ILE A 140 6.42 -5.42 -5.16
N TYR A 141 5.97 -4.66 -6.15
CA TYR A 141 6.34 -4.80 -7.55
C TYR A 141 7.86 -4.72 -7.78
N LEU A 142 8.57 -3.94 -6.96
CA LEU A 142 10.03 -3.86 -6.99
C LEU A 142 10.70 -5.23 -6.81
N LYS A 143 10.06 -6.11 -6.03
CA LYS A 143 10.54 -7.45 -5.68
C LYS A 143 9.91 -8.54 -6.55
N LEU A 144 8.60 -8.50 -6.72
CA LEU A 144 7.81 -9.59 -7.32
C LEU A 144 7.38 -9.34 -8.77
N ARG A 145 7.64 -8.16 -9.34
CA ARG A 145 7.19 -7.79 -10.70
C ARG A 145 5.69 -8.06 -10.87
N HIS A 146 5.26 -8.62 -12.01
CA HIS A 146 3.85 -8.87 -12.31
C HIS A 146 3.15 -9.77 -11.28
N ARG A 147 3.88 -10.68 -10.62
CA ARG A 147 3.34 -11.50 -9.52
C ARG A 147 2.89 -10.68 -8.33
N ALA A 148 3.40 -9.46 -8.13
CA ALA A 148 2.90 -8.55 -7.10
C ALA A 148 1.41 -8.25 -7.29
N PHE A 149 1.00 -8.05 -8.54
CA PHE A 149 -0.38 -7.72 -8.86
C PHE A 149 -1.30 -8.92 -8.70
N GLU A 150 -0.85 -10.10 -9.17
CA GLU A 150 -1.54 -11.37 -8.92
C GLU A 150 -1.71 -11.64 -7.42
N ALA A 151 -0.64 -11.48 -6.65
CA ALA A 151 -0.64 -11.71 -5.20
C ALA A 151 -1.69 -10.88 -4.47
N VAL A 152 -1.81 -9.61 -4.84
CA VAL A 152 -2.75 -8.70 -4.20
C VAL A 152 -4.18 -8.92 -4.71
N LEU A 153 -4.40 -9.04 -6.02
CA LEU A 153 -5.76 -9.13 -6.54
C LEU A 153 -6.40 -10.51 -6.39
N LEU A 154 -5.63 -11.59 -6.50
CA LEU A 154 -6.17 -12.95 -6.53
C LEU A 154 -6.10 -13.67 -5.18
N TYR A 155 -5.06 -13.39 -4.37
CA TYR A 155 -4.78 -14.19 -3.17
C TYR A 155 -4.98 -13.41 -1.86
N SER A 156 -4.79 -12.09 -1.88
CA SER A 156 -4.94 -11.28 -0.67
C SER A 156 -6.42 -11.06 -0.31
N PRO A 157 -6.79 -11.06 0.97
CA PRO A 157 -8.12 -10.59 1.39
C PRO A 157 -8.35 -9.11 1.01
N LEU A 158 -9.43 -8.83 0.27
CA LEU A 158 -9.77 -7.49 -0.26
C LEU A 158 -10.99 -6.84 0.42
N ASP A 159 -11.47 -7.39 1.54
CA ASP A 159 -12.54 -6.76 2.32
C ASP A 159 -12.05 -5.48 3.01
N TYR A 160 -12.97 -4.58 3.33
CA TYR A 160 -12.66 -3.28 3.93
C TYR A 160 -11.72 -3.35 5.14
N ALA A 161 -11.96 -4.27 6.07
CA ALA A 161 -11.20 -4.36 7.31
C ALA A 161 -9.76 -4.83 7.05
N SER A 162 -9.57 -5.73 6.09
CA SER A 162 -8.26 -6.13 5.60
C SER A 162 -7.52 -4.94 4.94
N LEU A 163 -8.17 -4.19 4.05
CA LEU A 163 -7.57 -3.01 3.40
C LEU A 163 -7.15 -1.92 4.42
N VAL A 164 -7.99 -1.67 5.43
CA VAL A 164 -7.66 -0.77 6.55
C VAL A 164 -6.41 -1.25 7.29
N SER A 165 -6.32 -2.56 7.56
CA SER A 165 -5.18 -3.17 8.26
C SER A 165 -3.89 -3.02 7.46
N TYR A 166 -3.93 -3.26 6.14
CA TYR A 166 -2.75 -3.11 5.27
C TYR A 166 -2.25 -1.67 5.22
N LYS A 167 -3.17 -0.70 5.11
CA LYS A 167 -2.82 0.72 5.12
C LYS A 167 -2.20 1.16 6.45
N ARG A 168 -2.67 0.59 7.57
CA ARG A 168 -2.19 0.92 8.92
C ARG A 168 -0.80 0.36 9.21
N GLU A 169 -0.52 -0.87 8.77
CA GLU A 169 0.75 -1.57 9.02
C GLU A 169 1.40 -1.99 7.68
N PRO A 170 1.89 -1.01 6.87
CA PRO A 170 2.38 -1.26 5.52
C PRO A 170 3.63 -2.16 5.49
N ASP A 171 4.53 -2.02 6.46
CA ASP A 171 5.75 -2.85 6.52
C ASP A 171 5.44 -4.28 6.92
N ARG A 172 4.47 -4.47 7.82
CA ARG A 172 3.95 -5.79 8.16
C ARG A 172 3.31 -6.44 6.96
N PHE A 173 2.47 -5.71 6.21
CA PHE A 173 1.89 -6.21 4.96
C PHE A 173 2.99 -6.69 3.99
N LYS A 174 3.98 -5.84 3.71
CA LYS A 174 5.11 -6.17 2.81
C LYS A 174 5.90 -7.40 3.28
N SER A 175 6.04 -7.61 4.59
CA SER A 175 6.82 -8.74 5.12
C SER A 175 6.26 -10.13 4.76
N TYR A 176 4.98 -10.22 4.39
CA TYR A 176 4.38 -11.49 3.94
C TYR A 176 4.78 -11.87 2.51
N PHE A 177 5.31 -10.93 1.72
CA PHE A 177 5.70 -11.18 0.34
C PHE A 177 7.18 -11.50 0.30
N ARG A 178 7.51 -12.79 0.12
CA ARG A 178 8.89 -13.26 0.02
C ARG A 178 9.50 -12.88 -1.33
N ASP A 179 10.82 -12.69 -1.33
CA ASP A 179 11.55 -12.51 -2.57
C ASP A 179 11.59 -13.86 -3.33
N VAL A 180 11.20 -13.84 -4.60
CA VAL A 180 11.14 -15.01 -5.47
C VAL A 180 11.87 -14.68 -6.77
N LYS A 181 12.60 -15.65 -7.32
CA LYS A 181 13.20 -15.52 -8.65
C LYS A 181 12.09 -15.42 -9.70
N ILE A 182 11.95 -14.25 -10.32
CA ILE A 182 10.98 -14.04 -11.39
C ILE A 182 11.54 -14.59 -12.70
N LEU A 183 10.78 -15.50 -13.31
CA LEU A 183 11.05 -16.03 -14.65
C LEU A 183 10.16 -15.32 -15.68
N PRO A 184 10.49 -15.42 -16.99
CA PRO A 184 9.57 -15.00 -18.04
C PRO A 184 8.25 -15.77 -17.96
N GLU A 185 7.13 -15.06 -17.85
CA GLU A 185 5.79 -15.67 -17.71
C GLU A 185 4.78 -14.98 -18.62
N GLU A 186 3.84 -15.75 -19.15
CA GLU A 186 2.74 -15.23 -20.00
C GLU A 186 1.90 -14.19 -19.24
N HIS A 187 1.70 -14.43 -17.93
CA HIS A 187 0.99 -13.54 -17.02
C HIS A 187 1.56 -12.12 -16.97
N ALA A 188 2.85 -11.93 -17.25
CA ALA A 188 3.47 -10.60 -17.29
C ALA A 188 2.88 -9.73 -18.41
N SER A 189 2.54 -10.33 -19.55
CA SER A 189 1.95 -9.63 -20.70
C SER A 189 0.50 -9.22 -20.52
N GLN A 190 -0.16 -9.85 -19.56
CA GLN A 190 -1.53 -9.55 -19.14
C GLN A 190 -1.57 -9.30 -17.64
N ALA A 191 -0.61 -8.49 -17.18
CA ALA A 191 -0.45 -8.19 -15.77
C ALA A 191 -1.74 -7.62 -15.17
N LEU A 192 -2.13 -8.13 -14.01
CA LEU A 192 -3.33 -7.75 -13.28
C LEU A 192 -3.18 -6.38 -12.58
N TYR A 193 -2.58 -5.41 -13.26
CA TYR A 193 -2.31 -4.08 -12.75
C TYR A 193 -3.56 -3.20 -12.88
N LEU A 194 -4.08 -2.68 -11.76
CA LEU A 194 -5.34 -1.94 -11.72
C LEU A 194 -5.43 -0.79 -12.76
N PRO A 195 -4.41 0.06 -12.95
CA PRO A 195 -4.45 1.07 -14.00
C PRO A 195 -4.60 0.51 -15.41
N PHE A 196 -4.02 -0.66 -15.73
CA PHE A 196 -4.21 -1.29 -17.06
C PHE A 196 -5.65 -1.78 -17.23
N LEU A 197 -6.20 -2.44 -16.22
CA LEU A 197 -7.58 -2.93 -16.24
C LEU A 197 -8.57 -1.77 -16.42
N VAL A 198 -8.39 -0.69 -15.66
CA VAL A 198 -9.24 0.51 -15.76
C VAL A 198 -9.07 1.20 -17.11
N ALA A 199 -7.84 1.36 -17.60
CA ALA A 199 -7.58 2.02 -18.88
C ALA A 199 -8.12 1.24 -20.08
N TYR A 200 -8.04 -0.09 -20.04
CA TYR A 200 -8.59 -0.95 -21.08
C TYR A 200 -10.12 -0.97 -21.07
N GLY A 201 -10.75 -1.01 -19.89
CA GLY A 201 -12.22 -0.96 -19.75
C GLY A 201 -12.84 0.41 -20.00
N HIS A 202 -12.06 1.49 -19.84
CA HIS A 202 -12.53 2.87 -19.97
C HIS A 202 -11.63 3.69 -20.91
N PRO A 203 -11.66 3.40 -22.23
CA PRO A 203 -10.80 4.07 -23.22
C PRO A 203 -11.04 5.58 -23.35
N GLN A 204 -12.14 6.11 -22.79
CA GLN A 204 -12.43 7.54 -22.73
C GLN A 204 -11.47 8.34 -21.81
N TYR A 205 -10.70 7.66 -20.95
CA TYR A 205 -9.72 8.31 -20.07
C TYR A 205 -8.30 8.05 -20.56
N LYS A 206 -7.46 9.08 -20.55
CA LYS A 206 -6.05 8.91 -20.92
C LYS A 206 -5.32 8.12 -19.82
N TYR A 207 -4.38 7.27 -20.22
CA TYR A 207 -3.63 6.42 -19.28
C TYR A 207 -2.95 7.22 -18.15
N ASN A 208 -2.35 8.36 -18.48
CA ASN A 208 -1.70 9.23 -17.51
C ASN A 208 -2.69 9.89 -16.52
N GLU A 209 -3.93 10.16 -16.95
CA GLU A 209 -4.99 10.67 -16.06
C GLU A 209 -5.41 9.59 -15.06
N ILE A 210 -5.55 8.34 -15.52
CA ILE A 210 -5.85 7.18 -14.67
C ILE A 210 -4.75 6.96 -13.65
N CYS A 211 -3.49 6.93 -14.07
CA CYS A 211 -2.35 6.78 -13.18
C CYS A 211 -2.32 7.88 -12.10
N ARG A 212 -2.56 9.13 -12.49
CA ARG A 212 -2.63 10.27 -11.55
C ARG A 212 -3.81 10.14 -10.58
N ALA A 213 -4.95 9.62 -11.04
CA ALA A 213 -6.13 9.40 -10.20
C ALA A 213 -5.96 8.26 -9.19
N LEU A 214 -5.22 7.24 -9.58
CA LEU A 214 -4.91 6.08 -8.75
C LEU A 214 -3.66 6.29 -7.88
N GLY A 215 -2.91 7.37 -8.11
CA GLY A 215 -1.74 7.73 -7.31
C GLY A 215 -0.53 6.85 -7.59
N THR A 216 -0.37 6.37 -8.82
CA THR A 216 0.68 5.43 -9.20
C THR A 216 1.42 5.85 -10.47
N ASN A 217 2.65 5.38 -10.62
CA ASN A 217 3.50 5.65 -11.77
C ASN A 217 4.45 4.48 -12.09
N THR A 218 4.11 3.27 -11.63
CA THR A 218 4.95 2.07 -11.66
C THR A 218 5.19 1.57 -13.07
N LEU A 219 4.10 1.35 -13.81
CA LEU A 219 4.14 0.99 -15.23
C LEU A 219 3.71 2.19 -16.06
N LYS A 220 4.39 2.39 -17.18
CA LYS A 220 4.21 3.54 -18.07
C LYS A 220 3.34 3.19 -19.26
N GLU A 221 2.93 4.23 -19.98
CA GLU A 221 2.10 4.12 -21.18
C GLU A 221 2.64 3.12 -22.23
N PRO A 222 3.96 3.01 -22.50
CA PRO A 222 4.47 1.98 -23.40
C PRO A 222 4.16 0.54 -22.95
N GLU A 223 4.18 0.27 -21.64
CA GLU A 223 3.80 -1.05 -21.10
C GLU A 223 2.29 -1.28 -21.20
N PHE A 224 1.49 -0.22 -21.03
CA PHE A 224 0.05 -0.30 -21.28
C PHE A 224 -0.26 -0.63 -22.74
N LEU A 225 0.43 -0.01 -23.70
CA LEU A 225 0.23 -0.29 -25.13
C LEU A 225 0.59 -1.73 -25.49
N LYS A 226 1.64 -2.30 -24.88
CA LYS A 226 1.96 -3.73 -25.02
C LYS A 226 0.84 -4.60 -24.47
N PHE A 227 0.31 -4.27 -23.30
CA PHE A 227 -0.84 -4.96 -22.71
C PHE A 227 -2.05 -4.94 -23.65
N VAL A 228 -2.40 -3.78 -24.22
CA VAL A 228 -3.50 -3.63 -25.20
C VAL A 228 -3.25 -4.50 -26.42
N SER A 229 -2.06 -4.44 -27.02
CA SER A 229 -1.71 -5.24 -28.19
C SER A 229 -1.84 -6.74 -27.94
N VAL A 230 -1.41 -7.21 -26.77
CA VAL A 230 -1.54 -8.63 -26.38
C VAL A 230 -3.00 -9.03 -26.20
N ARG A 231 -3.84 -8.13 -25.68
CA ARG A 231 -5.29 -8.34 -25.53
C ARG A 231 -5.98 -8.47 -26.87
N GLU A 232 -5.69 -7.59 -27.81
CA GLU A 232 -6.28 -7.60 -29.16
C GLU A 232 -5.86 -8.85 -29.96
N ASN A 233 -4.61 -9.27 -29.81
CA ASN A 233 -4.09 -10.45 -30.49
C ASN A 233 -4.43 -11.78 -29.78
N GLY A 234 -4.92 -11.72 -28.54
CA GLY A 234 -5.26 -12.89 -27.73
C GLY A 234 -4.08 -13.80 -27.37
N LYS A 235 -2.84 -13.37 -27.61
CA LYS A 235 -1.61 -14.18 -27.48
C LYS A 235 -0.68 -13.59 -26.41
N PRO A 236 -0.85 -13.95 -25.13
CA PRO A 236 0.12 -13.72 -24.08
C PRO A 236 1.52 -14.20 -24.48
N VAL A 237 2.54 -13.37 -24.20
CA VAL A 237 3.94 -13.68 -24.52
C VAL A 237 4.76 -13.71 -23.23
N PRO A 238 5.51 -14.80 -22.96
CA PRO A 238 6.36 -14.88 -21.78
C PRO A 238 7.42 -13.78 -21.77
N HIS A 239 7.41 -12.95 -20.73
CA HIS A 239 8.49 -11.99 -20.47
C HIS A 239 8.49 -11.59 -19.00
N ILE A 240 9.40 -10.69 -18.64
CA ILE A 240 9.46 -10.08 -17.31
C ILE A 240 9.11 -8.61 -17.49
N LEU A 241 8.14 -8.11 -16.73
CA LEU A 241 7.82 -6.68 -16.77
C LEU A 241 9.02 -5.83 -16.34
N ASN A 242 9.15 -4.66 -16.96
CA ASN A 242 10.25 -3.75 -16.71
C ASN A 242 10.27 -3.24 -15.28
N SER A 243 11.44 -3.31 -14.64
CA SER A 243 11.69 -2.66 -13.36
C SER A 243 11.33 -1.17 -13.45
N PRO A 244 10.74 -0.55 -12.42
CA PRO A 244 10.55 0.89 -12.43
C PRO A 244 11.93 1.55 -12.57
N PRO A 245 12.05 2.61 -13.37
CA PRO A 245 13.32 3.31 -13.50
C PRO A 245 13.77 3.79 -12.11
N LYS A 246 15.02 3.47 -11.74
CA LYS A 246 15.61 3.99 -10.51
C LYS A 246 15.79 5.49 -10.70
N ASN A 247 15.34 6.28 -9.74
CA ASN A 247 15.71 7.68 -9.65
C ASN A 247 17.11 7.71 -9.07
N ARG A 248 18.06 8.28 -9.79
CA ARG A 248 19.44 8.46 -9.35
C ARG A 248 19.68 9.95 -9.13
N TYR A 249 20.07 10.32 -7.93
CA TYR A 249 20.48 11.69 -7.65
C TYR A 249 21.83 11.96 -8.31
N ASP A 250 21.88 12.92 -9.24
CA ASP A 250 23.11 13.43 -9.81
C ASP A 250 23.64 14.56 -8.92
N ALA A 251 24.60 14.22 -8.07
CA ALA A 251 25.22 15.15 -7.12
C ALA A 251 26.05 16.26 -7.79
N ILE A 252 26.48 16.09 -9.04
CA ILE A 252 27.26 17.09 -9.78
C ILE A 252 26.33 18.17 -10.33
N ARG A 253 25.15 17.76 -10.81
CA ARG A 253 24.15 18.66 -11.37
C ARG A 253 23.10 19.12 -10.36
N ASN A 254 23.19 18.63 -9.11
CA ASN A 254 22.23 18.85 -8.03
C ASN A 254 20.78 18.56 -8.48
N ARG A 255 20.58 17.50 -9.27
CA ARG A 255 19.29 17.20 -9.92
C ARG A 255 19.02 15.70 -9.93
N TRP A 256 17.74 15.34 -9.88
CA TRP A 256 17.30 13.96 -9.97
C TRP A 256 17.23 13.51 -11.43
N THR A 257 17.92 12.41 -11.74
CA THR A 257 17.92 11.79 -13.07
C THR A 257 17.16 10.47 -13.03
N ARG A 258 16.38 10.20 -14.07
CA ARG A 258 15.66 8.94 -14.24
C ARG A 258 16.40 8.11 -15.28
N ASP A 259 16.71 6.85 -14.97
CA ASP A 259 17.51 5.95 -15.83
C ASP A 259 16.87 5.57 -17.19
N SER A 260 15.77 6.21 -17.61
CA SER A 260 15.20 6.06 -18.95
C SER A 260 15.01 7.44 -19.58
N LEU A 261 16.00 7.85 -20.38
CA LEU A 261 15.97 8.94 -21.36
C LEU A 261 15.31 10.27 -20.89
N THR A 262 16.18 11.18 -20.44
CA THR A 262 16.06 12.64 -20.62
C THR A 262 14.82 13.40 -20.13
N GLU A 263 13.99 12.86 -19.24
CA GLU A 263 13.08 13.72 -18.47
C GLU A 263 13.83 14.31 -17.26
N HIS A 264 14.26 15.55 -17.44
CA HIS A 264 14.92 16.36 -16.42
C HIS A 264 13.85 16.92 -15.48
N PHE A 265 13.81 16.46 -14.23
CA PHE A 265 13.01 17.14 -13.21
C PHE A 265 13.76 18.40 -12.77
N ASN A 266 13.30 19.55 -13.23
CA ASN A 266 13.82 20.83 -12.76
C ASN A 266 13.23 21.13 -11.38
N THR A 267 13.96 20.78 -10.33
CA THR A 267 13.56 21.01 -8.94
C THR A 267 13.39 22.50 -8.61
N GLU A 268 14.05 23.40 -9.35
CA GLU A 268 13.92 24.86 -9.20
C GLU A 268 12.55 25.38 -9.66
N GLU A 269 11.89 24.75 -10.64
CA GLU A 269 10.56 25.15 -11.11
C GLU A 269 9.42 24.54 -10.28
N ILE A 270 9.62 23.35 -9.70
CA ILE A 270 8.58 22.65 -8.92
C ILE A 270 8.60 23.09 -7.45
N TYR A 271 9.77 23.45 -6.93
CA TYR A 271 9.97 23.88 -5.54
C TYR A 271 10.84 25.13 -5.49
N ALA A 272 10.34 26.24 -6.04
CA ALA A 272 10.82 27.53 -5.59
C ALA A 272 10.46 27.66 -4.11
N ILE A 273 11.36 27.22 -3.21
CA ILE A 273 11.34 27.65 -1.83
C ILE A 273 11.44 29.17 -1.93
N PRO A 274 10.43 29.94 -1.51
CA PRO A 274 10.48 31.37 -1.63
C PRO A 274 11.78 31.86 -0.99
N ASN A 275 12.57 32.67 -1.70
CA ASN A 275 13.80 33.26 -1.17
C ASN A 275 13.57 34.04 0.14
N ARG A 276 12.29 34.32 0.45
CA ARG A 276 11.78 34.77 1.75
C ARG A 276 10.56 33.95 2.17
N MET A 277 10.67 33.23 3.27
CA MET A 277 9.51 32.86 4.09
C MET A 277 9.37 33.92 5.18
N ASP A 278 8.41 34.83 5.02
CA ASP A 278 8.15 35.88 6.01
C ASP A 278 7.62 35.27 7.32
N GLY A 279 8.11 35.76 8.46
CA GLY A 279 7.69 35.32 9.80
C GLY A 279 8.55 34.23 10.46
N TYR A 280 9.58 33.70 9.77
CA TYR A 280 10.50 32.70 10.34
C TYR A 280 11.90 33.30 10.61
N LYS A 281 12.46 33.01 11.78
CA LYS A 281 13.84 33.39 12.13
C LYS A 281 14.81 32.52 11.31
N ARG A 282 15.62 33.15 10.47
CA ARG A 282 16.67 32.47 9.70
C ARG A 282 17.82 32.12 10.64
N PHE A 283 18.25 30.87 10.61
CA PHE A 283 19.47 30.43 11.28
C PHE A 283 20.52 30.15 10.21
N ASP A 284 21.68 30.78 10.31
CA ASP A 284 22.82 30.39 9.52
C ASP A 284 23.27 29.01 10.01
N LEU A 285 23.10 28.00 9.14
CA LEU A 285 23.54 26.64 9.42
C LEU A 285 25.07 26.61 9.32
N PRO A 286 25.77 26.13 10.37
CA PRO A 286 27.22 25.94 10.31
C PRO A 286 27.62 25.01 9.17
N ASP A 287 28.80 25.23 8.58
CA ASP A 287 29.32 24.48 7.43
C ASP A 287 29.29 22.96 7.63
N ILE A 288 29.51 22.50 8.86
CA ILE A 288 29.45 21.07 9.20
C ILE A 288 28.06 20.47 9.00
N ILE A 289 27.00 21.24 9.27
CA ILE A 289 25.62 20.79 9.03
C ILE A 289 25.35 20.82 7.54
N GLN A 290 25.81 21.85 6.82
CA GLN A 290 25.64 21.94 5.37
C GLN A 290 26.32 20.75 4.66
N GLN A 291 27.55 20.43 5.05
CA GLN A 291 28.32 19.32 4.50
C GLN A 291 27.67 17.97 4.82
N LYS A 292 27.23 17.74 6.07
CA LYS A 292 26.52 16.50 6.44
C LYS A 292 25.14 16.40 5.79
N SER A 293 24.45 17.51 5.58
CA SER A 293 23.19 17.55 4.83
C SER A 293 23.40 17.18 3.37
N ALA A 294 24.49 17.67 2.76
CA ALA A 294 24.87 17.28 1.40
C ALA A 294 25.26 15.79 1.30
N MET A 295 25.87 15.22 2.34
CA MET A 295 26.12 13.78 2.40
C MET A 295 24.83 12.98 2.58
N ALA A 296 23.94 13.40 3.47
CA ALA A 296 22.62 12.78 3.66
C ALA A 296 21.81 12.80 2.36
N ALA A 297 21.84 13.91 1.62
CA ALA A 297 21.21 14.03 0.30
C ALA A 297 21.77 13.04 -0.74
N LYS A 298 23.08 12.73 -0.69
CA LYS A 298 23.69 11.72 -1.59
C LYS A 298 23.26 10.29 -1.26
N GLU A 299 22.88 10.04 -0.02
CA GLU A 299 22.40 8.73 0.46
C GLU A 299 20.87 8.66 0.51
N GLN A 300 20.18 9.72 0.10
CA GLN A 300 18.73 9.80 0.13
C GLN A 300 18.15 8.91 -0.97
N ASP A 301 17.37 7.91 -0.58
CA ASP A 301 16.67 6.99 -1.48
C ASP A 301 15.18 6.92 -1.09
N GLY A 302 14.37 6.26 -1.92
CA GLY A 302 12.98 5.94 -1.56
C GLY A 302 12.03 7.14 -1.54
N CYS A 303 12.06 7.99 -2.57
CA CYS A 303 11.11 9.09 -2.72
C CYS A 303 9.68 8.58 -2.97
N VAL A 304 8.81 8.72 -1.97
CA VAL A 304 7.38 8.36 -2.03
C VAL A 304 6.53 9.62 -1.94
N PRO A 305 5.74 9.98 -2.96
CA PRO A 305 4.78 11.09 -2.86
C PRO A 305 3.80 10.89 -1.71
N GLN A 306 3.56 11.94 -0.93
CA GLN A 306 2.53 11.98 0.09
C GLN A 306 1.30 12.74 -0.42
N ASP A 307 0.14 12.11 -0.27
CA ASP A 307 -1.15 12.67 -0.67
C ASP A 307 -1.71 13.54 0.47
N ILE A 308 -1.30 14.80 0.50
CA ILE A 308 -1.89 15.85 1.33
C ILE A 308 -2.67 16.78 0.40
N PRO A 309 -3.99 16.93 0.54
CA PRO A 309 -4.79 17.79 -0.34
C PRO A 309 -4.21 19.21 -0.44
N GLY A 310 -3.87 19.64 -1.66
CA GLY A 310 -3.30 20.96 -1.93
C GLY A 310 -1.80 21.10 -1.65
N VAL A 311 -1.11 20.04 -1.24
CA VAL A 311 0.32 20.08 -0.91
C VAL A 311 1.05 18.95 -1.62
N ILE A 312 2.10 19.30 -2.38
CA ILE A 312 3.02 18.29 -2.93
C ILE A 312 4.06 18.01 -1.85
N SER A 313 3.95 16.85 -1.21
CA SER A 313 4.87 16.37 -0.17
C SER A 313 5.51 15.06 -0.61
N PHE A 314 6.75 14.81 -0.18
CA PHE A 314 7.45 13.53 -0.42
C PHE A 314 7.97 12.98 0.90
N ARG A 315 7.85 11.67 1.08
CA ARG A 315 8.53 10.90 2.12
C ARG A 315 9.80 10.32 1.52
N PHE A 316 10.88 10.35 2.28
CA PHE A 316 12.15 9.74 1.92
C PHE A 316 12.50 8.67 2.95
N ASP A 317 13.31 7.70 2.55
CA ASP A 317 13.84 6.72 3.50
C ASP A 317 14.89 7.39 4.39
N TRP A 318 14.73 7.22 5.69
CA TRP A 318 15.60 7.83 6.69
C TRP A 318 16.90 7.01 6.78
N THR A 319 18.04 7.69 6.66
CA THR A 319 19.36 7.04 6.79
C THR A 319 20.11 7.54 8.02
N VAL A 320 21.21 6.86 8.36
CA VAL A 320 22.08 7.25 9.49
C VAL A 320 22.65 8.66 9.31
N CYS A 321 22.90 9.10 8.07
CA CYS A 321 23.31 10.48 7.80
C CYS A 321 22.23 11.50 8.12
N HIS A 322 20.95 11.14 8.02
CA HIS A 322 19.84 12.01 8.41
C HIS A 322 19.73 12.14 9.94
N ASP A 323 20.02 11.07 10.69
CA ASP A 323 20.11 11.13 12.17
C ASP A 323 21.22 12.07 12.63
N ASP A 324 22.39 12.01 11.99
CA ASP A 324 23.52 12.88 12.29
C ASP A 324 23.20 14.36 12.06
N VAL A 325 22.57 14.68 10.93
CA VAL A 325 22.11 16.04 10.62
C VAL A 325 21.06 16.49 11.62
N GLY A 326 20.07 15.64 11.90
CA GLY A 326 19.00 15.91 12.85
C GLY A 326 19.53 16.21 14.26
N ARG A 327 20.49 15.43 14.75
CA ARG A 327 21.14 15.67 16.06
C ARG A 327 21.88 17.00 16.12
N LEU A 328 22.60 17.36 15.07
CA LEU A 328 23.34 18.63 15.03
C LEU A 328 22.41 19.84 14.96
N VAL A 329 21.35 19.75 14.16
CA VAL A 329 20.31 20.80 14.09
C VAL A 329 19.59 20.93 15.43
N LEU A 330 19.20 19.82 16.05
CA LEU A 330 18.56 19.83 17.37
C LEU A 330 19.49 20.43 18.44
N GLY A 331 20.78 20.07 18.42
CA GLY A 331 21.79 20.63 19.31
C GLY A 331 21.96 22.15 19.15
N LEU A 332 21.88 22.68 17.92
CA LEU A 332 21.90 24.13 17.68
C LEU A 332 20.62 24.83 18.14
N LEU A 333 19.47 24.18 18.01
CA LEU A 333 18.19 24.75 18.44
C LEU A 333 18.09 24.79 19.97
N VAL A 334 18.59 23.75 20.65
CA VAL A 334 18.59 23.67 22.13
C VAL A 334 19.66 24.56 22.76
N SER A 335 20.80 24.79 22.08
CA SER A 335 21.87 25.68 22.59
C SER A 335 21.61 27.18 22.39
N LYS A 336 20.54 27.55 21.67
CA LYS A 336 20.14 28.94 21.41
C LYS A 336 18.80 29.33 22.05
N LEU A 337 18.21 28.44 22.84
CA LEU A 337 17.19 28.72 23.86
C LEU A 337 17.90 29.02 25.18
#